data_AF-A0A482REE3-F1
#
_entry.id   AF-A0A482REE3-F1
#
_cell.length_a   1.000
_cell.length_b   1.000
_cell.length_c   1.000
_cell.angle_alpha   90.00
_cell.angle_beta   90.00
_cell.angle_gamma   90.00
#
_symmetry.space_group_name_H-M   'P 1'
#
loop_
_entity.id
_entity.type
_entity.pdbx_description
1 polymer ?
#
loop_
_entity_poly.entity_id
_entity_poly.type
_entity_poly.pdbx_seq_one_letter_code
_entity_poly.pdbx_strand_id
1 'polypeptide(L)'
;MQALITFDVPLGQRATEELGLPTDAYDTLSLALTYRPARSSAGLGGRLTPEEMEKLKAKYANVTAADVNRFMQRLPRDLLFIMRSTNMIRSLNLDLGGTSRQRFRVMGECAVRGLTLTTALEDVRRESAAWEAAHVLERSG
;
A
#
# COMPACT_ATOMS: atom_id res chain seq x y z
N MET A 1 3.19 -0.87 1.95
CA MET A 1 3.05 -0.37 3.35
C MET A 1 4.39 -0.22 4.06
N GLN A 2 5.33 -1.14 3.86
CA GLN A 2 6.70 -1.06 4.39
C GLN A 2 7.38 0.30 4.12
N ALA A 3 7.42 0.74 2.86
CA ALA A 3 7.99 2.04 2.48
C ALA A 3 7.40 3.26 3.24
N LEU A 4 6.13 3.19 3.63
CA LEU A 4 5.45 4.25 4.37
C LEU A 4 5.76 4.22 5.86
N ILE A 5 5.98 3.02 6.41
CA ILE A 5 6.35 2.82 7.82
C ILE A 5 7.82 3.20 8.03
N THR A 6 8.69 2.84 7.07
CA THR A 6 10.14 3.09 7.15
C THR A 6 10.57 4.43 6.55
N PHE A 7 9.63 5.22 6.00
CA PHE A 7 9.91 6.43 5.23
C PHE A 7 10.91 6.20 4.07
N ASP A 8 10.95 4.98 3.54
CA ASP A 8 11.82 4.59 2.43
C ASP A 8 11.16 4.99 1.10
N VAL A 9 11.38 6.24 0.72
CA VAL A 9 10.86 6.80 -0.54
C VAL A 9 11.36 6.03 -1.77
N PRO A 10 12.65 5.68 -1.89
CA PRO A 10 13.12 4.84 -3.00
C PRO A 10 12.37 3.51 -3.11
N LEU A 11 12.13 2.82 -1.98
CA LEU A 11 11.33 1.58 -1.99
C LEU A 11 9.90 1.82 -2.46
N GLY A 12 9.28 2.93 -2.04
CA GLY A 12 7.95 3.32 -2.49
C GLY A 12 7.86 3.59 -3.99
N GLN A 13 8.86 4.26 -4.54
CA GLN A 13 8.95 4.56 -5.98
C GLN A 13 9.15 3.28 -6.81
N ARG A 14 10.02 2.37 -6.38
CA ARG A 14 10.18 1.05 -7.02
C ARG A 14 8.87 0.26 -7.01
N ALA A 15 8.16 0.25 -5.87
CA ALA A 15 6.88 -0.43 -5.77
C ALA A 15 5.83 0.15 -6.74
N THR A 16 5.87 1.46 -7.04
CA THR A 16 4.99 2.02 -8.08
C THR A 16 5.39 1.61 -9.49
N GLU A 17 6.69 1.53 -9.79
CA GLU A 17 7.17 1.05 -11.08
C GLU A 17 6.78 -0.42 -11.32
N GLU A 18 6.92 -1.27 -10.30
CA GLU A 18 6.47 -2.68 -10.33
C GLU A 18 4.97 -2.83 -10.60
N LEU A 19 4.16 -1.83 -10.20
CA LEU A 19 2.73 -1.76 -10.48
C LEU A 19 2.41 -1.17 -11.88
N GLY A 20 3.42 -0.86 -12.69
CA GLY A 20 3.26 -0.24 -14.01
C GLY A 20 2.89 1.25 -13.93
N LEU A 21 3.18 1.91 -12.81
CA LEU A 21 2.87 3.32 -12.57
C LEU A 21 4.15 4.16 -12.56
N PRO A 22 4.07 5.46 -12.90
CA PRO A 22 5.22 6.34 -12.81
C PRO A 22 5.62 6.56 -11.34
N THR A 23 6.91 6.80 -11.08
CA THR A 23 7.48 6.95 -9.72
C THR A 23 6.85 8.08 -8.90
N ASP A 24 6.34 9.11 -9.57
CA ASP A 24 5.68 10.25 -8.92
C ASP A 24 4.27 9.89 -8.40
N ALA A 25 3.69 8.78 -8.87
CA ALA A 25 2.44 8.23 -8.36
C ALA A 25 2.54 7.79 -6.90
N TYR A 26 3.75 7.54 -6.38
CA TYR A 26 3.94 7.08 -5.00
C TYR A 26 3.34 8.06 -3.98
N ASP A 27 3.52 9.37 -4.17
CA ASP A 27 2.99 10.36 -3.23
C ASP A 27 1.46 10.45 -3.29
N THR A 28 0.88 10.32 -4.48
CA THR A 28 -0.58 10.27 -4.67
C THR A 28 -1.18 8.99 -4.09
N LEU A 29 -0.54 7.84 -4.30
CA LEU A 29 -0.98 6.56 -3.72
C LEU A 29 -0.83 6.53 -2.21
N SER A 30 0.26 7.08 -1.68
CA SER A 30 0.45 7.27 -0.24
C SER A 30 -0.72 8.05 0.35
N LEU A 31 -1.09 9.17 -0.28
CA LEU A 31 -2.20 10.00 0.16
C LEU A 31 -3.54 9.26 0.03
N ALA A 32 -3.79 8.58 -1.08
CA ALA A 32 -5.04 7.87 -1.33
C ALA A 32 -5.26 6.68 -0.40
N LEU A 33 -4.20 5.92 -0.08
CA LEU A 33 -4.29 4.70 0.72
C LEU A 33 -4.18 4.96 2.22
N THR A 34 -3.40 5.97 2.62
CA THR A 34 -3.07 6.20 4.03
C THR A 34 -3.43 7.59 4.54
N TYR A 35 -3.99 8.45 3.69
CA TYR A 35 -4.32 9.85 4.02
C TYR A 35 -3.10 10.67 4.44
N ARG A 36 -1.91 10.28 3.94
CA ARG A 36 -0.64 10.87 4.31
C ARG A 36 0.27 11.00 3.09
N PRO A 37 0.98 12.12 2.92
CA PRO A 37 2.02 12.22 1.89
C PRO A 37 3.18 11.28 2.23
N ALA A 38 3.90 10.85 1.20
CA ALA A 38 5.05 9.94 1.33
C ALA A 38 6.16 10.52 2.23
N ARG A 39 6.26 11.85 2.26
CA ARG A 39 7.14 12.61 3.16
C ARG A 39 6.26 13.48 4.05
N SER A 40 5.99 13.02 5.26
CA SER A 40 5.34 13.84 6.30
C SER A 40 6.28 13.98 7.49
N SER A 41 6.41 15.20 7.99
CA SER A 41 7.18 15.54 9.19
C SER A 41 6.42 15.23 10.48
N ALA A 42 5.09 15.05 10.42
CA ALA A 42 4.32 14.60 11.57
C ALA A 42 4.69 13.14 11.94
N GLY A 43 4.65 12.78 13.22
CA GLY A 43 4.85 11.40 13.66
C GLY A 43 3.78 10.44 13.11
N LEU A 44 4.13 9.15 12.93
CA LEU A 44 3.21 8.12 12.41
C LEU A 44 1.87 8.10 13.18
N GLY A 45 0.76 8.21 12.45
CA GLY A 45 -0.59 8.28 13.04
C GLY A 45 -0.96 9.63 13.68
N GLY A 46 -0.08 10.64 13.61
CA GLY A 46 -0.38 12.02 13.96
C GLY A 46 -1.18 12.74 12.88
N ARG A 47 -1.83 13.84 13.26
CA ARG A 47 -2.49 14.74 12.31
C ARG A 47 -1.43 15.45 11.48
N LEU A 48 -1.75 15.72 10.21
CA LEU A 48 -0.93 16.61 9.38
C LEU A 48 -0.88 17.99 10.01
N THR A 49 0.28 18.64 9.94
CA THR A 49 0.39 20.03 10.38
C THR A 49 -0.39 20.94 9.43
N PRO A 50 -0.82 22.13 9.88
CA PRO A 50 -1.46 23.11 8.99
C PRO A 50 -0.62 23.41 7.75
N GLU A 51 0.70 23.51 7.89
CA GLU A 51 1.63 23.80 6.78
C GLU A 51 1.70 22.65 5.76
N GLU A 52 1.68 21.39 6.22
CA GLU A 52 1.60 20.22 5.34
C GLU A 52 0.27 20.18 4.58
N MET A 53 -0.83 20.52 5.27
CA MET A 53 -2.16 20.59 4.67
C MET A 53 -2.22 21.67 3.58
N GLU A 54 -1.67 22.86 3.83
CA GLU A 54 -1.63 23.93 2.82
C GLU A 54 -0.74 23.55 1.62
N LYS A 55 0.41 22.90 1.85
CA LYS A 55 1.23 22.37 0.75
C LYS A 55 0.48 21.34 -0.09
N LEU A 56 -0.28 20.45 0.54
CA LEU A 56 -1.11 19.48 -0.16
C LEU A 56 -2.21 20.16 -0.98
N LYS A 57 -2.94 21.12 -0.39
CA LYS A 57 -3.95 21.89 -1.12
C LYS A 57 -3.35 22.59 -2.33
N ALA A 58 -2.20 23.26 -2.17
CA ALA A 58 -1.51 23.92 -3.27
C ALA A 58 -1.08 22.93 -4.36
N LYS A 59 -0.53 21.78 -3.97
CA LYS A 59 -0.10 20.72 -4.91
C LYS A 59 -1.26 20.18 -5.75
N TYR A 60 -2.44 20.03 -5.15
CA TYR A 60 -3.61 19.44 -5.81
C TYR A 60 -4.65 20.49 -6.28
N ALA A 61 -4.36 21.78 -6.18
CA ALA A 61 -5.30 22.87 -6.47
C ALA A 61 -5.87 22.83 -7.90
N ASN A 62 -5.06 22.39 -8.86
CA ASN A 62 -5.42 22.34 -10.28
C ASN A 62 -5.82 20.93 -10.76
N VAL A 63 -5.95 19.96 -9.85
CA VAL A 63 -6.31 18.59 -10.23
C VAL A 63 -7.80 18.52 -10.50
N THR A 64 -8.16 18.13 -11.73
CA THR A 64 -9.55 18.02 -12.16
C THR A 64 -10.09 16.60 -11.94
N ALA A 65 -11.42 16.44 -12.01
CA ALA A 65 -12.05 15.12 -12.00
C ALA A 65 -11.58 14.24 -13.18
N ALA A 66 -11.24 14.84 -14.32
CA ALA A 66 -10.70 14.14 -15.48
C ALA A 66 -9.29 13.58 -15.20
N ASP A 67 -8.45 14.34 -14.48
CA ASP A 67 -7.11 13.89 -14.08
C ASP A 67 -7.19 12.72 -13.09
N VAL A 68 -8.12 12.80 -12.13
CA VAL A 68 -8.40 11.69 -11.20
C VAL A 68 -8.87 10.46 -11.98
N ASN A 69 -9.80 10.61 -12.92
CA ASN A 69 -10.29 9.47 -13.71
C ASN A 69 -9.17 8.85 -14.55
N ARG A 70 -8.33 9.66 -15.20
CA ARG A 70 -7.17 9.19 -15.96
C ARG A 70 -6.16 8.46 -15.07
N PHE A 71 -5.94 8.94 -13.84
CA PHE A 71 -5.11 8.25 -12.87
C PHE A 71 -5.70 6.89 -12.49
N MET A 72 -6.99 6.84 -12.15
CA MET A 72 -7.68 5.60 -11.78
C MET A 72 -7.68 4.56 -12.90
N GLN A 73 -7.77 4.98 -14.17
CA GLN A 73 -7.69 4.09 -15.34
C GLN A 73 -6.32 3.44 -15.53
N ARG A 74 -5.25 4.04 -15.00
CA ARG A 74 -3.89 3.48 -15.06
C ARG A 74 -3.61 2.47 -13.95
N LEU A 75 -4.40 2.48 -12.88
CA LEU A 75 -4.18 1.60 -11.74
C LEU A 75 -4.51 0.15 -12.09
N PRO A 76 -3.72 -0.82 -11.60
CA PRO A 76 -4.11 -2.21 -11.61
C PRO A 76 -5.48 -2.42 -10.97
N ARG A 77 -6.30 -3.32 -11.53
CA ARG A 77 -7.67 -3.56 -11.06
C ARG A 77 -7.74 -3.93 -9.57
N ASP A 78 -6.78 -4.70 -9.09
CA ASP A 78 -6.70 -5.10 -7.69
C ASP A 78 -6.48 -3.90 -6.77
N LEU A 79 -5.78 -2.87 -7.24
CA LEU A 79 -5.54 -1.65 -6.47
C LEU A 79 -6.81 -0.80 -6.35
N LEU A 80 -7.67 -0.80 -7.38
CA LEU A 80 -9.01 -0.19 -7.30
C LEU A 80 -9.88 -0.88 -6.25
N PHE A 81 -9.80 -2.21 -6.17
CA PHE A 81 -10.49 -2.99 -5.15
C PHE A 81 -9.97 -2.67 -3.73
N ILE A 82 -8.65 -2.55 -3.56
CA ILE A 82 -8.03 -2.14 -2.29
C ILE A 82 -8.52 -0.74 -1.89
N MET A 83 -8.51 0.24 -2.80
CA MET A 83 -8.99 1.60 -2.50
C MET A 83 -10.44 1.63 -2.03
N ARG A 84 -11.33 0.87 -2.69
CA ARG A 84 -12.73 0.76 -2.29
C ARG A 84 -12.87 0.16 -0.88
N SER A 85 -12.12 -0.90 -0.61
CA SER A 85 -12.09 -1.58 0.69
C SER A 85 -11.57 -0.65 1.79
N THR A 86 -10.50 0.10 1.53
CA THR A 86 -9.94 1.09 2.48
C THR A 86 -10.96 2.18 2.85
N ASN A 87 -11.76 2.65 1.89
CA ASN A 87 -12.80 3.64 2.15
C ASN A 87 -13.94 3.07 3.00
N MET A 88 -14.36 1.83 2.76
CA MET A 88 -15.35 1.15 3.59
C MET A 88 -14.84 0.96 5.02
N ILE A 89 -13.61 0.47 5.19
CA ILE A 89 -12.97 0.30 6.51
C ILE A 89 -12.88 1.64 7.24
N ARG A 90 -12.52 2.71 6.52
CA ARG A 90 -12.50 4.06 7.09
C ARG A 90 -13.88 4.48 7.60
N SER A 91 -14.93 4.31 6.79
CA SER A 91 -16.30 4.69 7.18
C SER A 91 -16.71 3.96 8.46
N LEU A 92 -16.61 2.62 8.45
CA LEU A 92 -16.95 1.79 9.60
C LEU A 92 -16.14 2.17 10.85
N ASN A 93 -14.83 2.41 10.69
CA ASN A 93 -13.99 2.85 11.80
C ASN A 93 -14.46 4.18 12.38
N LEU A 94 -14.90 5.14 11.55
CA LEU A 94 -15.42 6.42 12.02
C LEU A 94 -16.80 6.27 12.69
N ASP A 95 -17.68 5.47 12.11
CA ASP A 95 -19.03 5.19 12.63
C ASP A 95 -18.97 4.53 14.02
N LEU A 96 -17.93 3.74 14.28
CA LEU A 96 -17.65 3.10 15.57
C LEU A 96 -16.81 3.96 16.54
N GLY A 97 -16.55 5.23 16.22
CA GLY A 97 -15.79 6.16 17.08
C GLY A 97 -14.27 5.95 17.07
N GLY A 98 -13.75 5.17 16.12
CA GLY A 98 -12.32 4.91 15.94
C GLY A 98 -11.56 6.08 15.30
N THR A 99 -10.24 6.09 15.48
CA THR A 99 -9.34 7.12 14.98
C THR A 99 -8.53 6.65 13.78
N SER A 100 -8.03 7.59 12.96
CA SER A 100 -7.09 7.26 11.87
C SER A 100 -5.83 6.56 12.38
N ARG A 101 -5.37 6.90 13.60
CA ARG A 101 -4.20 6.26 14.24
C ARG A 101 -4.44 4.77 14.50
N GLN A 102 -5.60 4.42 15.08
CA GLN A 102 -5.96 3.03 15.34
C GLN A 102 -6.05 2.23 14.03
N ARG A 103 -6.77 2.76 13.03
CA ARG A 103 -6.89 2.11 11.72
C ARG A 103 -5.52 1.89 11.06
N PHE A 104 -4.65 2.90 11.05
CA PHE A 104 -3.32 2.80 10.46
C PHE A 104 -2.46 1.74 11.17
N ARG A 105 -2.51 1.68 12.50
CA ARG A 105 -1.82 0.66 13.29
C ARG A 105 -2.28 -0.74 12.92
N VAL A 106 -3.59 -0.99 12.89
CA VAL A 106 -4.16 -2.30 12.55
C VAL A 106 -3.80 -2.70 11.11
N MET A 107 -3.95 -1.77 10.15
CA MET A 107 -3.54 -2.03 8.77
C MET A 107 -2.04 -2.36 8.66
N GLY A 108 -1.19 -1.69 9.44
CA GLY A 108 0.24 -1.98 9.51
C GLY A 108 0.53 -3.36 10.09
N GLU A 109 -0.10 -3.72 11.21
CA GLU A 109 0.01 -5.05 11.82
C GLU A 109 -0.45 -6.16 10.86
N CYS A 110 -1.59 -5.97 10.17
CA CYS A 110 -2.07 -6.89 9.15
C CYS A 110 -1.11 -7.01 7.96
N ALA A 111 -0.53 -5.89 7.49
CA ALA A 111 0.43 -5.91 6.40
C ALA A 111 1.70 -6.67 6.77
N VAL A 112 2.23 -6.47 7.98
CA VAL A 112 3.39 -7.22 8.48
C VAL A 112 3.08 -8.71 8.62
N ARG A 113 1.93 -9.07 9.20
CA ARG A 113 1.49 -10.47 9.29
C ARG A 113 1.34 -11.11 7.91
N GLY A 114 0.78 -10.39 6.94
CA GLY A 114 0.63 -10.84 5.56
C GLY A 114 1.97 -11.15 4.89
N LEU A 115 3.00 -10.32 5.14
CA LEU A 115 4.36 -10.58 4.66
C LEU A 115 4.91 -11.89 5.27
N THR A 116 4.79 -12.08 6.59
CA THR A 116 5.27 -13.30 7.25
C THR A 116 4.57 -14.56 6.73
N LEU A 117 3.25 -14.49 6.50
CA LEU A 117 2.48 -15.61 5.95
C LEU A 117 2.85 -15.92 4.49
N THR A 118 3.11 -14.88 3.69
CA THR A 118 3.52 -15.05 2.28
C THR A 118 4.87 -15.77 2.22
N THR A 119 5.85 -15.33 3.02
CA THR A 119 7.16 -15.99 3.09
C THR A 119 7.03 -17.46 3.50
N ALA A 120 6.23 -17.76 4.53
CA ALA A 120 6.02 -19.14 4.97
C ALA A 120 5.36 -20.02 3.88
N LEU A 121 4.40 -19.46 3.12
CA LEU A 121 3.75 -20.18 2.01
C LEU A 121 4.71 -20.41 0.83
N GLU A 122 5.60 -19.45 0.55
CA GLU A 122 6.63 -19.59 -0.48
C GLU A 122 7.65 -20.68 -0.12
N ASP A 123 8.04 -20.77 1.16
CA ASP A 123 8.94 -21.82 1.64
C ASP A 123 8.30 -23.21 1.52
N VAL A 124 7.03 -23.37 1.94
CA VAL A 124 6.29 -24.64 1.78
C VAL A 124 6.15 -25.03 0.30
N ARG A 125 5.87 -24.07 -0.58
CA ARG A 125 5.79 -24.31 -2.04
C ARG A 125 7.13 -24.75 -2.61
N ARG A 126 8.23 -24.15 -2.16
CA ARG A 126 9.59 -24.50 -2.59
C ARG A 126 9.98 -25.91 -2.13
N GLU A 127 9.67 -26.26 -0.90
CA GLU A 127 9.89 -27.62 -0.36
C GLU A 127 9.07 -28.68 -1.11
N SER A 128 7.79 -28.39 -1.38
CA SER A 128 6.92 -29.30 -2.13
C SER A 128 7.41 -29.52 -3.56
N ALA A 129 7.80 -28.44 -4.25
CA ALA A 129 8.37 -28.53 -5.61
C ALA A 129 9.71 -29.29 -5.63
N ALA A 130 10.55 -29.11 -4.61
CA ALA A 130 11.81 -29.85 -4.48
C ALA A 130 11.58 -31.35 -4.24
N TRP A 131 10.59 -31.70 -3.40
CA TRP A 131 10.19 -33.08 -3.15
C TRP A 131 9.64 -33.77 -4.40
N GLU A 132 8.78 -33.08 -5.16
CA GLU A 132 8.24 -33.56 -6.43
C GLU A 132 9.35 -33.78 -7.48
N ALA A 133 10.29 -32.84 -7.61
CA ALA A 133 11.42 -32.97 -8.53
C ALA A 133 12.33 -34.16 -8.18
N ALA A 134 12.58 -34.42 -6.90
CA ALA A 134 13.37 -35.55 -6.44
C ALA A 134 12.68 -36.91 -6.75
N HIS A 135 11.36 -37.00 -6.55
CA HIS A 135 10.60 -38.22 -6.82
C HIS A 135 10.44 -38.53 -8.31
N VAL A 136 10.44 -37.50 -9.18
CA VAL A 136 10.43 -37.69 -10.63
C VAL A 136 11.77 -38.25 -11.13
N LEU A 137 12.89 -37.80 -10.55
CA LEU A 137 14.23 -38.31 -10.89
C LEU A 137 14.43 -39.78 -10.46
N GLU A 138 13.94 -40.16 -9.28
CA GLU A 138 14.03 -41.54 -8.79
C GLU A 138 13.17 -42.55 -9.56
N ARG A 139 12.12 -42.10 -10.26
CA ARG A 139 11.26 -42.96 -11.10
C ARG A 139 11.72 -43.09 -12.54
N SER A 140 12.76 -42.34 -12.93
CA SER A 140 13.24 -42.25 -14.32
C SER A 140 14.57 -42.98 -14.56
N GLY A 141 15.13 -43.62 -13.53
CA GLY A 141 16.31 -44.48 -13.61
C GLY A 141 15.97 -45.93 -13.24
#